data_AF-A0A6G3XW36-F1
#
_entry.id   AF-A0A6G3XW36-F1
#
_cell.length_a   1.000
_cell.length_b   1.000
_cell.length_c   1.000
_cell.angle_alpha   90.00
_cell.angle_beta   90.00
_cell.angle_gamma   90.00
#
_symmetry.space_group_name_H-M   'P 1'
#
loop_
_entity.id
_entity.type
_entity.pdbx_description
1 polymer ?
#
loop_
_entity_poly.entity_id
_entity_poly.type
_entity_poly.pdbx_seq_one_letter_code
_entity_poly.pdbx_strand_id
1 'polypeptide(L)' 'SDEWITSRVGIKTRHVGGPDEPVDEMAAHAGAKALATAGLAPSDVDLVLVATSTAIDRSPSMSARVAARLG' A
#
# COMPACT_ATOMS: atom_id res chain seq x y z
N SER A 1 -19.08 15.62 16.83
CA SER A 1 -18.61 16.93 16.34
C SER A 1 -17.12 16.83 16.00
N ASP A 2 -16.59 17.78 15.24
CA ASP A 2 -15.13 17.91 15.01
C ASP A 2 -14.35 17.94 16.33
N GLU A 3 -14.85 18.70 17.32
CA GLU A 3 -14.27 18.83 18.66
C GLU A 3 -14.10 17.48 19.37
N TRP A 4 -15.13 16.62 19.31
CA TRP A 4 -15.07 15.30 19.96
C TRP A 4 -14.03 14.37 19.30
N ILE A 5 -13.95 14.35 17.96
CA ILE A 5 -12.98 13.51 17.23
C ILE A 5 -11.57 14.01 17.50
N THR A 6 -11.36 15.32 17.42
CA THR A 6 -10.04 15.94 17.62
C THR A 6 -9.54 15.73 19.04
N SER A 7 -10.37 15.96 20.06
CA SER A 7 -9.97 15.80 21.46
C SER A 7 -9.67 14.34 21.84
N ARG A 8 -10.35 13.38 21.23
CA ARG A 8 -10.18 11.94 21.53
C ARG A 8 -9.01 11.31 20.81
N VAL A 9 -8.82 11.60 19.53
CA VAL A 9 -7.86 10.87 18.68
C VAL A 9 -6.93 11.77 17.87
N GLY A 10 -7.07 13.09 17.94
CA GLY A 10 -6.21 14.05 17.24
C GLY A 10 -6.40 14.10 15.71
N ILE A 11 -7.30 13.30 15.15
CA ILE A 11 -7.51 13.21 13.70
C ILE A 11 -8.37 14.39 13.23
N LYS A 12 -7.88 15.12 12.21
CA LYS A 12 -8.61 16.19 11.53
C LYS A 12 -9.15 15.78 10.17
N THR A 13 -8.32 15.10 9.38
CA THR A 13 -8.67 14.58 8.07
C THR A 13 -8.06 13.21 7.88
N ARG A 14 -8.58 12.46 6.91
CA ARG A 14 -8.05 11.17 6.47
C ARG A 14 -8.21 11.08 4.95
N HIS A 15 -7.33 10.33 4.32
CA HIS A 15 -7.46 10.00 2.91
C HIS A 15 -8.41 8.81 2.75
N VAL A 16 -9.14 8.80 1.63
CA VAL A 16 -10.05 7.73 1.23
C VAL A 16 -9.60 7.28 -0.14
N GLY A 17 -9.27 6.00 -0.29
CA GLY A 17 -8.84 5.44 -1.58
C GLY A 17 -9.97 5.46 -2.60
N GLY A 18 -9.63 5.82 -3.84
CA GLY A 18 -10.52 5.77 -4.98
C GLY A 18 -10.77 4.34 -5.49
N PRO A 19 -11.72 4.17 -6.43
CA PRO A 19 -11.97 2.89 -7.07
C PRO A 19 -10.76 2.34 -7.84
N ASP A 20 -9.89 3.23 -8.32
CA ASP A 20 -8.67 2.91 -9.06
C ASP A 20 -7.42 2.82 -8.16
N GLU A 21 -7.59 2.84 -6.84
CA GLU A 21 -6.51 2.75 -5.85
C GLU A 21 -6.64 1.50 -4.95
N PRO A 22 -6.68 0.28 -5.52
CA PRO A 22 -6.68 -0.94 -4.72
C PRO A 22 -5.35 -1.12 -3.96
N VAL A 23 -5.34 -2.06 -3.01
CA VAL A 23 -4.20 -2.31 -2.12
C VAL A 23 -2.91 -2.59 -2.90
N ASP A 24 -2.96 -3.37 -3.97
CA ASP A 24 -1.80 -3.70 -4.79
C ASP A 24 -1.24 -2.48 -5.54
N GLU A 25 -2.09 -1.56 -6.00
CA GLU A 25 -1.66 -0.31 -6.62
C GLU A 25 -0.96 0.61 -5.61
N MET A 26 -1.60 0.84 -4.46
CA MET A 26 -1.02 1.67 -3.40
C MET A 26 0.30 1.07 -2.88
N ALA A 27 0.36 -0.25 -2.72
CA ALA A 27 1.56 -0.94 -2.26
C ALA A 27 2.68 -0.93 -3.31
N ALA A 28 2.37 -1.07 -4.60
CA ALA A 28 3.37 -0.94 -5.67
C ALA A 28 3.97 0.47 -5.71
N HIS A 29 3.15 1.52 -5.58
CA HIS A 29 3.64 2.89 -5.47
C HIS A 29 4.53 3.11 -4.25
N ALA A 30 4.17 2.54 -3.09
CA ALA A 30 5.00 2.60 -1.90
C ALA A 30 6.33 1.83 -2.07
N GLY A 31 6.27 0.63 -2.66
CA GLY A 31 7.43 -0.21 -2.95
C GLY A 31 8.42 0.44 -3.92
N ALA A 32 7.93 1.03 -5.00
CA ALA A 32 8.77 1.74 -5.98
C ALA A 32 9.54 2.91 -5.34
N LYS A 33 8.88 3.68 -4.44
CA LYS A 33 9.54 4.75 -3.67
C LYS A 33 10.59 4.19 -2.71
N ALA A 34 10.33 3.07 -2.06
CA ALA A 34 11.27 2.42 -1.15
C ALA A 34 12.51 1.90 -1.91
N LEU A 35 12.33 1.24 -3.05
CA LEU A 35 13.41 0.80 -3.93
C LEU A 35 14.27 1.97 -4.41
N ALA A 36 13.65 3.04 -4.88
CA ALA A 36 14.35 4.25 -5.31
C ALA A 36 15.17 4.87 -4.16
N THR A 37 14.63 4.84 -2.94
CA THR A 37 15.35 5.33 -1.74
C THR A 37 16.52 4.43 -1.37
N ALA A 38 16.37 3.12 -1.54
CA ALA A 38 17.41 2.13 -1.26
C ALA A 38 18.48 2.04 -2.37
N GLY A 39 18.22 2.62 -3.55
CA GLY A 39 19.08 2.48 -4.72
C GLY A 39 19.09 1.07 -5.31
N LEU A 40 18.01 0.31 -5.12
CA LEU A 40 17.86 -1.07 -5.59
C LEU A 40 16.92 -1.13 -6.79
N ALA A 41 17.19 -2.05 -7.71
CA ALA A 41 16.26 -2.43 -8.76
C ALA A 41 15.22 -3.43 -8.23
N PRO A 42 14.02 -3.53 -8.84
CA PRO A 42 13.05 -4.57 -8.53
C PRO A 42 13.65 -5.99 -8.59
N SER A 43 14.55 -6.23 -9.55
CA SER A 43 15.25 -7.51 -9.72
C SER A 43 16.20 -7.88 -8.57
N ASP A 44 16.52 -6.94 -7.68
CA ASP A 44 17.34 -7.20 -6.49
C ASP A 44 16.50 -7.72 -5.31
N VAL A 45 15.18 -7.85 -5.47
CA VAL A 45 14.24 -8.29 -4.42
C VAL A 45 13.88 -9.77 -4.60
N ASP A 46 14.30 -10.59 -3.64
CA ASP A 46 14.01 -12.04 -3.66
C ASP A 46 12.59 -12.39 -3.17
N LEU A 47 11.94 -11.48 -2.42
CA LEU A 47 10.65 -11.74 -1.79
C LEU A 47 9.80 -10.48 -1.62
N VAL A 48 8.53 -10.57 -2.04
CA VAL A 48 7.51 -9.54 -1.78
C VAL A 48 6.49 -10.05 -0.76
N LEU A 49 6.33 -9.33 0.35
CA LEU A 49 5.32 -9.60 1.38
C LEU A 49 4.39 -8.40 1.53
N VAL A 50 3.08 -8.62 1.45
CA VAL A 50 2.05 -7.59 1.67
C VAL A 50 1.25 -7.95 2.92
N ALA A 51 1.47 -7.20 4.00
CA ALA A 51 0.66 -7.30 5.21
C ALA A 51 -0.63 -6.49 5.03
N THR A 52 -1.75 -7.17 4.75
CA THR A 52 -3.06 -6.53 4.57
C THR A 52 -4.20 -7.38 5.11
N SER A 53 -5.24 -6.72 5.62
CA SER A 53 -6.53 -7.32 6.01
C SER A 53 -7.69 -6.85 5.13
N THR A 54 -7.41 -6.11 4.05
CA THR A 54 -8.40 -5.46 3.17
C THR A 54 -8.24 -5.88 1.71
N ALA A 55 -7.65 -7.05 1.46
CA ALA A 55 -7.57 -7.61 0.11
C ALA A 55 -8.99 -7.80 -0.48
N ILE A 56 -9.18 -7.37 -1.73
CA ILE A 56 -10.47 -7.44 -2.43
C ILE A 56 -10.80 -8.89 -2.83
N ASP A 57 -9.77 -9.70 -3.09
CA ASP A 57 -9.89 -11.11 -3.45
C ASP A 57 -8.78 -11.97 -2.80
N ARG A 58 -8.94 -13.29 -2.88
CA ARG A 58 -7.99 -14.26 -2.29
C ARG A 58 -6.85 -14.65 -3.22
N SER A 59 -7.09 -14.62 -4.53
CA SER A 59 -6.15 -15.09 -5.54
C SER A 59 -6.32 -14.33 -6.86
N PRO A 60 -5.22 -13.93 -7.54
CA PRO A 60 -3.83 -14.01 -7.06
C PRO A 60 -3.60 -13.16 -5.81
N SER A 61 -2.63 -13.57 -4.97
CA SER A 61 -2.33 -12.86 -3.71
C SER A 61 -1.88 -11.42 -3.99
N MET A 62 -2.10 -10.51 -3.03
CA MET A 62 -1.68 -9.11 -3.16
C MET A 62 -0.17 -8.99 -3.38
N SER A 63 0.63 -9.84 -2.73
CA SER A 63 2.08 -9.90 -2.97
C SER A 63 2.43 -10.21 -4.42
N ALA A 64 1.75 -11.20 -5.04
CA ALA A 64 2.02 -11.56 -6.43
C ALA A 64 1.66 -10.42 -7.39
N ARG A 65 0.55 -9.70 -7.11
CA ARG A 65 0.14 -8.53 -7.89
C ARG A 65 1.15 -7.37 -7.75
N VAL A 66 1.61 -7.09 -6.53
CA VAL A 66 2.61 -6.04 -6.27
C VAL A 66 3.92 -6.37 -6.96
N ALA A 67 4.41 -7.61 -6.86
CA ALA A 67 5.63 -8.05 -7.55
C ALA A 67 5.48 -7.85 -9.07
N ALA A 68 4.38 -8.30 -9.67
CA ALA A 68 4.13 -8.11 -11.10
C ALA A 68 4.06 -6.64 -11.53
N ARG A 69 3.61 -5.73 -10.66
CA ARG A 69 3.57 -4.28 -10.91
C ARG A 69 4.94 -3.61 -10.80
N LEU A 70 5.79 -4.07 -9.88
CA LEU A 70 7.14 -3.52 -9.69
C LEU A 70 8.10 -3.94 -10.81
N GLY A 71 7.86 -5.12 -11.42
CA GLY A 71 8.76 -5.75 -12.38
C GLY A 71 9.82 -6.60 -11.67
#